data_AF-A0A8H6R5C7-F1
#
_entry.id   AF-A0A8H6R5C7-F1
#
_cell.length_a   1.000
_cell.length_b   1.000
_cell.length_c   1.000
_cell.angle_alpha   90.00
_cell.angle_beta   90.00
_cell.angle_gamma   90.00
#
_symmetry.space_group_name_H-M   'P 1'
#
loop_
_entity.id
_entity.type
_entity.pdbx_description
1 polymer ?
#
loop_
_entity_poly.entity_id
_entity_poly.type
_entity_poly.pdbx_seq_one_letter_code
_entity_poly.pdbx_strand_id
1 'polypeptide(L)'
;MKDHTDSPPARPRLHSLIPSAIAAALLTMQCLGVLLVVTLLHPVVKATDLTSHVNLFTGTQNGGNNFPGVARPFGMVKLGPDLLNPGTDAYSGYLPNGAFSGFSMMHEQGTGGAPKYGTVAQLPLVGERWDTTRRARPTA
;
A
#
# COMPACT_ATOMS: atom_id res chain seq x y z
N MET A 1 60.78 -26.56 64.63
CA MET A 1 59.85 -25.50 65.07
C MET A 1 60.07 -24.30 64.17
N LYS A 2 59.08 -24.00 63.32
CA LYS A 2 58.94 -22.82 62.43
C LYS A 2 60.01 -22.73 61.34
N ASP A 3 59.66 -22.47 60.09
CA ASP A 3 58.81 -21.35 59.67
C ASP A 3 58.07 -21.68 58.36
N HIS A 4 56.75 -21.44 58.39
CA HIS A 4 55.87 -21.34 57.23
C HIS A 4 56.09 -19.98 56.57
N THR A 5 56.90 -19.90 55.51
CA THR A 5 56.87 -18.71 54.66
C THR A 5 55.89 -18.94 53.52
N ASP A 6 54.66 -18.52 53.76
CA ASP A 6 53.62 -18.30 52.76
C ASP A 6 54.17 -17.45 51.61
N SER A 7 54.06 -17.97 50.39
CA SER A 7 54.31 -17.19 49.18
C SER A 7 53.14 -16.24 48.97
N PRO A 8 53.36 -14.92 48.74
CA PRO A 8 52.26 -13.97 48.60
C PRO A 8 51.39 -14.31 47.38
N PRO A 9 50.05 -14.10 47.44
CA PRO A 9 49.16 -14.40 46.33
C PRO A 9 49.56 -13.57 45.10
N ALA A 10 49.69 -14.26 43.96
CA ALA A 10 50.10 -13.66 42.69
C ALA A 10 49.19 -12.48 42.34
N ARG A 11 49.73 -11.26 42.41
CA ARG A 11 49.02 -10.06 41.95
C ARG A 11 48.76 -10.22 40.45
N PRO A 12 47.52 -10.04 39.95
CA PRO A 12 47.26 -10.08 38.52
C PRO A 12 48.13 -9.03 37.85
N ARG A 13 48.99 -9.48 36.93
CA ARG A 13 49.93 -8.63 36.20
C ARG A 13 49.14 -7.71 35.27
N LEU A 14 48.80 -6.52 35.77
CA LEU A 14 48.04 -5.45 35.09
C LEU A 14 48.57 -5.16 33.67
N HIS A 15 49.83 -5.46 33.41
CA HIS A 15 50.56 -5.20 32.17
C HIS A 15 50.20 -6.14 31.00
N SER A 16 49.52 -7.28 31.24
CA SER A 16 49.16 -8.22 30.15
C SER A 16 47.77 -7.95 29.53
N LEU A 17 46.95 -7.09 30.14
CA LEU A 17 45.57 -6.81 29.73
C LEU A 17 45.43 -5.54 28.89
N ILE A 18 46.43 -4.67 28.92
CA ILE A 18 46.47 -3.41 28.18
C ILE A 18 46.50 -3.63 26.65
N PRO A 19 47.26 -4.60 26.10
CA PRO A 19 47.32 -4.82 24.64
C PRO A 19 46.00 -5.35 24.05
N SER A 20 45.27 -6.18 24.80
CA SER A 20 44.03 -6.82 24.31
C SER A 20 42.84 -5.86 24.29
N ALA A 21 42.76 -4.93 25.24
CA ALA A 21 41.70 -3.91 25.27
C ALA A 21 41.82 -2.90 24.12
N ILE A 22 43.06 -2.51 23.76
CA ILE A 22 43.32 -1.59 22.65
C ILE A 22 42.96 -2.24 21.32
N ALA A 23 43.34 -3.51 21.10
CA ALA A 23 43.00 -4.25 19.89
C ALA A 23 41.48 -4.40 19.68
N ALA A 24 40.73 -4.65 20.76
CA ALA A 24 39.26 -4.74 20.70
C ALA A 24 38.61 -3.40 20.33
N ALA A 25 39.11 -2.27 20.85
CA ALA A 25 38.59 -0.94 20.54
C ALA A 25 38.87 -0.51 19.08
N LEU A 26 40.03 -0.87 18.52
CA LEU A 26 40.36 -0.64 17.12
C LEU A 26 39.47 -1.47 16.18
N LEU A 27 39.17 -2.72 16.55
CA LEU A 27 38.30 -3.60 15.77
C LEU A 27 36.84 -3.10 15.76
N THR A 28 36.32 -2.64 16.91
CA THR A 28 34.95 -2.10 16.98
C THR A 28 34.81 -0.79 16.22
N MET A 29 35.82 0.08 16.24
CA MET A 29 35.87 1.30 15.41
C MET A 29 35.89 0.98 13.91
N GLN A 30 36.63 -0.05 13.48
CA GLN A 30 36.64 -0.50 12.09
C GLN A 30 35.27 -1.08 11.68
N CYS A 31 34.65 -1.91 12.52
CA CYS A 31 33.31 -2.44 12.26
C CYS A 31 32.25 -1.34 12.16
N LEU A 32 32.32 -0.32 13.03
CA LEU A 32 31.39 0.81 13.01
C LEU A 32 31.58 1.68 11.76
N GLY A 33 32.83 1.89 11.34
CA GLY A 33 33.16 2.59 10.09
C GLY A 33 32.65 1.85 8.85
N VAL A 34 32.82 0.52 8.80
CA VAL A 34 32.29 -0.31 7.71
C VAL A 34 30.77 -0.29 7.69
N LEU A 35 30.11 -0.37 8.85
CA LEU A 35 28.66 -0.30 8.95
C LEU A 35 28.13 1.07 8.47
N LEU A 36 28.79 2.17 8.84
CA LEU A 36 28.43 3.52 8.39
C LEU A 36 28.59 3.66 6.87
N VAL A 37 29.70 3.19 6.30
CA VAL A 37 29.96 3.20 4.85
C VAL A 37 28.93 2.35 4.10
N VAL A 38 28.59 1.17 4.62
CA VAL A 38 27.53 0.32 4.05
C VAL A 38 26.18 1.04 4.09
N THR A 39 25.84 1.74 5.18
CA THR A 39 24.59 2.50 5.27
C THR A 39 24.51 3.67 4.29
N LEU A 40 25.62 4.38 4.04
CA LEU A 40 25.72 5.51 3.11
C LEU A 40 25.72 5.08 1.63
N LEU A 41 26.15 3.85 1.33
CA LEU A 41 26.27 3.34 -0.04
C LEU A 41 25.03 2.61 -0.54
N HIS A 42 23.94 2.50 0.22
CA HIS A 42 22.72 1.85 -0.27
C HIS A 42 22.16 2.62 -1.46
N PRO A 43 22.15 2.06 -2.69
CA PRO A 43 21.28 2.59 -3.72
C PRO A 43 19.84 2.35 -3.27
N VAL A 44 19.05 3.41 -3.20
CA VAL A 44 17.59 3.27 -3.18
C VAL A 44 17.22 2.66 -4.52
N VAL A 45 17.06 1.34 -4.57
CA VAL A 45 16.51 0.65 -5.74
C VAL A 45 15.08 1.12 -5.89
N LYS A 46 14.87 2.14 -6.72
CA LYS A 46 13.53 2.50 -7.17
C LYS A 46 13.07 1.42 -8.14
N ALA A 47 11.98 0.74 -7.81
CA ALA A 47 11.32 -0.14 -8.75
C ALA A 47 10.96 0.63 -10.02
N THR A 48 11.15 0.02 -11.18
CA THR A 48 10.69 0.57 -12.46
C THR A 48 9.18 0.78 -12.40
N ASP A 49 8.72 1.98 -12.73
CA ASP A 49 7.29 2.28 -12.77
C ASP A 49 6.66 1.75 -14.06
N LEU A 50 6.06 0.56 -13.96
CA LEU A 50 5.33 -0.08 -15.05
C LEU A 50 3.88 0.40 -15.18
N THR A 51 3.38 1.22 -14.25
CA THR A 51 1.96 1.64 -14.24
C THR A 51 1.62 2.51 -15.44
N SER A 52 2.61 3.19 -16.01
CA SER A 52 2.50 4.00 -17.23
C SER A 52 2.05 3.21 -18.47
N HIS A 53 2.24 1.88 -18.50
CA HIS A 53 1.81 1.03 -19.61
C HIS A 53 0.33 0.62 -19.53
N VAL A 54 -0.35 0.87 -18.41
CA VAL A 54 -1.72 0.42 -18.17
C VAL A 54 -2.72 1.49 -18.61
N ASN A 55 -3.57 1.16 -19.59
CA ASN A 55 -4.73 1.97 -19.94
C ASN A 55 -6.02 1.33 -19.41
N LEU A 56 -6.61 1.94 -18.37
CA LEU A 56 -7.81 1.48 -17.68
C LEU A 56 -9.06 1.44 -18.56
N PHE A 57 -9.12 2.26 -19.62
CA PHE A 57 -10.30 2.34 -20.48
C PHE A 57 -10.34 1.27 -21.58
N THR A 58 -9.28 0.47 -21.71
CA THR A 58 -9.24 -0.65 -22.65
C THR A 58 -10.32 -1.68 -22.30
N GLY A 59 -11.18 -2.01 -23.26
CA GLY A 59 -12.27 -2.98 -23.06
C GLY A 59 -13.48 -2.44 -22.30
N THR A 60 -13.56 -1.14 -22.01
CA THR A 60 -14.76 -0.51 -21.42
C THR A 60 -15.91 -0.33 -22.43
N GLN A 61 -15.62 -0.53 -23.72
CA GLN A 61 -16.54 -0.33 -24.84
C GLN A 61 -16.79 -1.63 -25.59
N ASN A 62 -17.79 -1.62 -26.47
CA ASN A 62 -18.06 -2.70 -27.44
C ASN A 62 -18.21 -4.09 -26.79
N GLY A 63 -18.84 -4.16 -25.62
CA GLY A 63 -19.13 -5.43 -24.93
C GLY A 63 -17.97 -6.05 -24.15
N GLY A 64 -16.83 -5.37 -24.02
CA GLY A 64 -15.73 -5.86 -23.17
C GLY A 64 -16.06 -5.80 -21.67
N ASN A 65 -16.90 -4.85 -21.26
CA ASN A 65 -17.38 -4.70 -19.88
C ASN A 65 -16.25 -4.60 -18.85
N ASN A 66 -15.12 -3.99 -19.22
CA ASN A 66 -14.07 -3.71 -18.25
C ASN A 66 -14.46 -2.58 -17.30
N PHE A 67 -13.96 -2.67 -16.07
CA PHE A 67 -14.14 -1.67 -15.03
C PHE A 67 -12.88 -0.78 -14.94
N PRO A 68 -12.97 0.54 -15.20
CA PRO A 68 -11.83 1.46 -15.17
C PRO A 68 -11.62 2.13 -13.80
N GLY A 69 -12.22 1.62 -12.72
CA GLY A 69 -12.08 2.19 -11.38
C GLY A 69 -10.83 1.72 -10.62
N VAL A 70 -10.72 2.16 -9.37
CA VAL A 70 -9.57 1.93 -8.51
C VAL A 70 -9.72 0.58 -7.79
N ALA A 71 -8.71 -0.28 -7.92
CA ALA A 71 -8.60 -1.52 -7.19
C ALA A 71 -7.13 -1.87 -6.93
N ARG A 72 -6.87 -2.66 -5.89
CA ARG A 72 -5.58 -3.35 -5.72
C ARG A 72 -5.63 -4.70 -6.45
N PRO A 73 -4.48 -5.26 -6.88
CA PRO A 73 -4.45 -6.61 -7.41
C PRO A 73 -5.13 -7.60 -6.45
N PHE A 74 -6.14 -8.32 -6.95
CA PHE A 74 -6.95 -9.28 -6.18
C PHE A 74 -7.65 -8.69 -4.95
N GLY A 75 -7.81 -7.36 -4.89
CA GLY A 75 -8.53 -6.68 -3.82
C GLY A 75 -10.03 -6.92 -3.88
N MET A 76 -10.66 -7.00 -2.71
CA MET A 76 -12.11 -7.12 -2.58
C MET A 76 -12.84 -5.84 -3.05
N VAL A 77 -12.27 -4.68 -2.73
CA VAL A 77 -12.85 -3.37 -3.06
C VAL A 77 -12.42 -2.95 -4.46
N LYS A 78 -13.41 -2.64 -5.29
CA LYS A 78 -13.26 -2.04 -6.61
C LYS A 78 -14.07 -0.75 -6.62
N LEU A 79 -13.45 0.36 -6.24
CA LEU A 79 -14.12 1.65 -6.11
C LEU A 79 -14.20 2.36 -7.47
N GLY A 80 -15.37 2.78 -7.90
CA GLY A 80 -15.49 3.49 -9.17
C GLY A 80 -16.87 4.06 -9.43
N PRO A 81 -16.99 4.85 -10.51
CA PRO A 81 -18.23 5.53 -10.84
C PRO A 81 -19.23 4.57 -11.48
N ASP A 82 -20.49 4.76 -11.11
CA ASP A 82 -21.64 4.10 -11.71
C ASP A 82 -22.26 5.04 -12.74
N LEU A 83 -22.47 4.57 -13.97
CA LEU A 83 -23.10 5.31 -15.07
C LEU A 83 -24.31 4.56 -15.60
N LEU A 84 -25.38 5.31 -15.84
CA LEU A 84 -26.64 4.80 -16.37
C LEU A 84 -26.89 5.41 -17.74
N ASN A 85 -27.16 4.57 -18.73
CA ASN A 85 -27.57 4.99 -20.06
C ASN A 85 -28.84 4.26 -20.47
N PRO A 86 -29.97 4.96 -20.73
CA PRO A 86 -31.19 4.34 -21.19
C PRO A 86 -30.94 3.49 -22.45
N GLY A 87 -31.28 2.20 -22.38
CA GLY A 87 -31.13 1.26 -23.50
C GLY A 87 -29.74 0.61 -23.61
N THR A 88 -28.83 0.82 -22.67
CA THR A 88 -27.56 0.08 -22.61
C THR A 88 -27.18 -0.25 -21.18
N ASP A 89 -26.95 -1.54 -20.92
CA ASP A 89 -26.58 -2.02 -19.60
C ASP A 89 -25.09 -1.81 -19.32
N ALA A 90 -24.78 -1.14 -18.22
CA ALA A 90 -23.42 -0.95 -17.71
C ALA A 90 -23.00 -2.16 -16.89
N TYR A 91 -22.62 -3.29 -17.52
CA TYR A 91 -22.37 -4.55 -16.81
C TYR A 91 -21.37 -4.46 -15.64
N SER A 92 -20.36 -3.61 -15.79
CA SER A 92 -19.30 -3.34 -14.82
C SER A 92 -19.49 -2.02 -14.07
N GLY A 93 -20.65 -1.40 -14.13
CA GLY A 93 -20.93 -0.07 -13.57
C GLY A 93 -20.48 1.10 -14.44
N TYR A 94 -19.58 0.89 -15.41
CA TYR A 94 -19.06 1.96 -16.26
C TYR A 94 -19.56 1.87 -17.70
N LEU A 95 -19.92 3.03 -18.26
CA LEU A 95 -20.08 3.27 -19.69
C LEU A 95 -19.32 4.55 -20.06
N PRO A 96 -18.81 4.69 -21.30
CA PRO A 96 -18.15 5.94 -21.73
C PRO A 96 -19.11 7.12 -21.82
N ASN A 97 -20.41 6.83 -21.95
CA ASN A 97 -21.49 7.78 -21.98
C ASN A 97 -22.57 7.37 -20.97
N GLY A 98 -23.30 8.35 -20.44
CA GLY A 98 -24.38 8.10 -19.50
C GLY A 98 -24.44 9.14 -18.39
N ALA A 99 -25.52 9.09 -17.63
CA ALA A 99 -25.68 9.88 -16.44
C ALA A 99 -24.93 9.22 -15.28
N PHE A 100 -24.06 9.99 -14.62
CA PHE A 100 -23.42 9.58 -13.38
C PHE A 100 -24.46 9.38 -12.27
N SER A 101 -24.44 8.23 -11.59
CA SER A 101 -25.39 7.89 -10.52
C SER A 101 -24.73 7.78 -9.14
N GLY A 102 -23.40 7.73 -9.07
CA GLY A 102 -22.66 7.68 -7.81
C GLY A 102 -21.32 6.95 -7.95
N PHE A 103 -20.68 6.67 -6.82
CA PHE A 103 -19.55 5.76 -6.71
C PHE A 103 -19.98 4.53 -5.91
N SER A 104 -19.62 3.34 -6.38
CA SER A 104 -19.83 2.11 -5.61
C SER A 104 -18.51 1.38 -5.34
N MET A 105 -18.53 0.44 -4.38
CA MET A 105 -17.32 -0.21 -3.85
C MET A 105 -17.06 -1.62 -4.40
N MET A 106 -18.01 -2.21 -5.11
CA MET A 106 -17.92 -3.57 -5.64
C MET A 106 -18.45 -3.59 -7.07
N HIS A 107 -17.60 -4.11 -7.96
CA HIS A 107 -17.85 -4.26 -9.38
C HIS A 107 -17.28 -5.58 -9.87
N GLU A 108 -17.90 -6.15 -10.89
CA GLU A 108 -17.36 -7.27 -11.64
C GLU A 108 -16.84 -6.80 -13.01
N GLN A 109 -15.67 -7.29 -13.40
CA GLN A 109 -15.00 -6.93 -14.65
C GLN A 109 -15.19 -8.05 -15.68
N GLY A 110 -15.57 -7.71 -16.92
CA GLY A 110 -15.63 -8.64 -18.04
C GLY A 110 -16.81 -9.61 -18.02
N THR A 111 -17.86 -9.33 -17.23
CA THR A 111 -19.02 -10.21 -17.12
C THR A 111 -20.10 -9.90 -18.15
N GLY A 112 -20.92 -10.90 -18.48
CA GLY A 112 -22.17 -10.74 -19.22
C GLY A 112 -23.41 -11.00 -18.35
N GLY A 113 -24.59 -10.92 -18.97
CA GLY A 113 -25.89 -11.20 -18.34
C GLY A 113 -26.48 -9.99 -17.60
N ALA A 114 -26.83 -10.13 -16.33
CA ALA A 114 -27.27 -8.99 -15.54
C ALA A 114 -26.07 -8.14 -15.07
N PRO A 115 -26.21 -6.81 -14.95
CA PRO A 115 -25.18 -5.96 -14.38
C PRO A 115 -24.85 -6.29 -12.92
N LYS A 116 -23.57 -6.23 -12.56
CA LYS A 116 -23.06 -6.61 -11.23
C LYS A 116 -22.14 -5.53 -10.69
N TYR A 117 -22.75 -4.52 -10.07
CA TYR A 117 -22.09 -3.40 -9.43
C TYR A 117 -23.02 -2.71 -8.42
N GLY A 118 -22.63 -1.55 -7.88
CA GLY A 118 -23.55 -0.67 -7.14
C GLY A 118 -23.56 -0.90 -5.63
N THR A 119 -22.70 -1.78 -5.10
CA THR A 119 -22.66 -2.08 -3.66
C THR A 119 -21.30 -1.77 -3.06
N VAL A 120 -21.15 -1.02 -1.98
CA VAL A 120 -22.10 -0.07 -1.37
C VAL A 120 -22.01 1.25 -2.14
N ALA A 121 -23.14 1.85 -2.52
CA ALA A 121 -23.18 3.08 -3.32
C ALA A 121 -23.16 4.36 -2.46
N GLN A 122 -22.48 5.38 -2.98
CA GLN A 122 -22.39 6.72 -2.42
C GLN A 122 -22.60 7.75 -3.55
N LEU A 123 -23.56 8.66 -3.38
CA LEU A 123 -23.77 9.77 -4.30
C LEU A 123 -23.41 11.08 -3.59
N PRO A 124 -22.28 11.72 -3.94
CA PRO A 124 -21.96 13.05 -3.42
C PRO A 124 -23.00 14.08 -3.88
N LEU A 125 -23.46 14.92 -2.96
CA LEU A 125 -24.43 15.99 -3.23
C LEU A 125 -23.87 17.32 -2.72
N VAL A 126 -24.18 18.41 -3.42
CA VAL A 126 -23.91 19.79 -2.99
C VAL A 126 -25.24 20.47 -2.65
N GLY A 127 -25.31 21.23 -1.55
CA GLY A 127 -26.52 21.97 -1.14
C GLY A 127 -27.17 21.51 0.17
N GLU A 128 -28.34 22.06 0.49
CA GLU A 128 -29.01 21.84 1.78
C GLU A 128 -29.53 20.40 1.96
N ARG A 129 -29.53 20.01 3.23
CA ARG A 129 -29.85 18.72 3.84
C ARG A 129 -30.82 17.85 3.03
N TRP A 130 -30.51 16.55 2.95
CA TRP A 130 -31.43 15.51 2.47
C TRP A 130 -32.77 15.60 3.21
N ASP A 131 -33.74 16.26 2.60
CA ASP A 131 -35.08 16.42 3.16
C ASP A 131 -35.90 15.19 2.77
N THR A 132 -36.16 14.33 3.75
CA THR A 132 -36.92 13.10 3.59
C THR A 132 -38.37 13.35 3.17
N THR A 133 -38.86 14.60 3.20
CA THR A 133 -40.23 14.96 2.81
C THR A 133 -40.43 15.19 1.30
N ARG A 134 -39.37 15.36 0.49
CA ARG A 134 -39.49 15.63 -0.97
C ARG A 134 -39.72 14.39 -1.86
N ARG A 135 -39.74 13.17 -1.30
CA ARG A 135 -39.92 11.93 -2.10
C ARG A 135 -41.35 11.76 -2.67
N ALA A 136 -42.32 12.59 -2.28
CA ALA A 136 -43.73 12.42 -2.62
C ALA A 136 -44.25 13.30 -3.78
N ARG A 137 -43.40 13.96 -4.57
CA ARG A 137 -43.89 14.75 -5.73
C ARG A 137 -43.27 14.30 -7.04
N PRO A 138 -44.00 13.50 -7.86
CA PRO A 138 -43.74 13.43 -9.28
C PRO A 138 -44.02 14.82 -9.85
N THR A 139 -43.00 15.48 -10.40
CA THR A 139 -43.24 16.62 -11.29
C THR A 139 -43.70 16.03 -12.62
N ALA A 140 -44.97 16.29 -12.94
CA ALA A 140 -45.58 16.08 -14.24
C ALA A 140 -44.89 16.91 -15.33
#